data_AF-A0A7S2XWN3-F1
#
_entry.id   AF-A0A7S2XWN3-F1
#
_cell.length_a   1.000
_cell.length_b   1.000
_cell.length_c   1.000
_cell.angle_alpha   90.00
_cell.angle_beta   90.00
_cell.angle_gamma   90.00
#
_symmetry.space_group_name_H-M   'P 1'
#
loop_
_entity.id
_entity.type
_entity.pdbx_description
1 polymer ?
#
loop_
_entity_poly.entity_id
_entity_poly.type
_entity_poly.pdbx_seq_one_letter_code
_entity_poly.pdbx_strand_id
1 'polypeptide(L)'
;LWASTEQGNKRLDAAFKTASAVFLFFSVNASGQFCGMAQMVSPVDYSKKFGAWAQDKWKGQFQVQWLFAKDIPNKQLRHIILPNNEHKPVTNSRDTQEIPDPQGREMLRTYAH
;
A
#
# COMPACT_ATOMS: atom_id res chain seq x y z
N LEU A 1 2.48 11.43 -5.54
CA LEU A 1 1.36 11.72 -4.61
C LEU A 1 0.40 10.54 -4.60
N TRP A 2 -0.33 10.33 -3.51
CA TRP A 2 -1.34 9.27 -3.40
C TRP A 2 -2.58 9.73 -2.63
N ALA A 3 -3.69 9.04 -2.84
CA ALA A 3 -4.91 9.13 -2.04
C ALA A 3 -5.58 7.75 -1.98
N SER A 4 -6.12 7.38 -0.82
CA SER A 4 -6.96 6.20 -0.61
C SER A 4 -8.35 6.65 -0.13
N THR A 5 -9.22 5.70 0.22
CA THR A 5 -10.59 5.96 0.69
C THR A 5 -10.53 6.78 1.98
N GLU A 6 -11.61 7.41 2.42
CA GLU A 6 -11.59 8.13 3.70
C GLU A 6 -11.12 7.24 4.85
N GLN A 7 -11.58 5.98 4.89
CA GLN A 7 -11.15 5.02 5.90
C GLN A 7 -9.68 4.60 5.72
N GLY A 8 -9.23 4.38 4.48
CA GLY A 8 -7.85 4.05 4.18
C GLY A 8 -6.89 5.19 4.55
N ASN A 9 -7.23 6.43 4.19
CA ASN A 9 -6.49 7.63 4.57
C ASN A 9 -6.38 7.77 6.09
N LYS A 10 -7.47 7.54 6.85
CA LYS A 10 -7.42 7.58 8.33
C LYS A 10 -6.45 6.53 8.90
N ARG A 11 -6.45 5.31 8.35
CA ARG A 11 -5.53 4.24 8.77
C ARG A 11 -4.07 4.60 8.47
N LEU A 12 -3.79 5.05 7.25
CA LEU A 12 -2.44 5.43 6.84
C LEU A 12 -1.91 6.64 7.61
N ASP A 13 -2.75 7.64 7.86
CA ASP A 13 -2.39 8.82 8.66
C ASP A 13 -2.10 8.46 10.12
N ALA A 14 -2.87 7.53 10.70
CA ALA A 14 -2.60 7.01 12.04
C ALA A 14 -1.26 6.26 12.09
N ALA A 15 -1.01 5.38 11.11
CA ALA A 15 0.26 4.63 11.02
C ALA A 15 1.47 5.56 10.83
N PHE A 16 1.35 6.60 9.99
CA PHE A 16 2.43 7.55 9.75
C PHE A 16 2.81 8.36 11.00
N LYS A 17 1.87 8.60 11.92
CA LYS A 17 2.11 9.33 13.17
C LYS A 17 2.78 8.48 14.25
N THR A 18 2.63 7.15 14.19
CA THR A 18 3.10 6.23 15.26
C THR A 18 4.29 5.39 14.84
N ALA A 19 4.44 5.09 13.55
CA ALA A 19 5.54 4.29 13.02
C ALA A 19 6.76 5.17 12.67
N SER A 20 7.96 4.58 12.71
CA SER A 20 9.18 5.23 12.23
C SER A 20 9.24 5.37 10.70
N ALA A 21 8.61 4.44 9.98
CA ALA A 21 8.46 4.46 8.54
C ALA A 21 7.23 3.67 8.11
N VAL A 22 6.57 4.11 7.04
CA VAL A 22 5.42 3.43 6.44
C VAL A 22 5.74 3.11 4.98
N PHE A 23 5.73 1.82 4.64
CA PHE A 23 5.92 1.32 3.29
C PHE A 23 4.59 0.84 2.71
N LEU A 24 4.38 1.11 1.44
CA LEU A 24 3.16 0.81 0.69
C LEU A 24 3.51 -0.07 -0.50
N PHE A 25 2.84 -1.22 -0.60
CA PHE A 25 2.94 -2.13 -1.74
C PHE A 25 1.75 -1.90 -2.67
N PHE A 26 2.01 -1.60 -3.95
CA PHE A 26 1.00 -1.22 -4.92
C PHE A 26 0.63 -2.39 -5.81
N SER A 27 -0.67 -2.61 -5.99
CA SER A 27 -1.23 -3.53 -6.97
C SER A 27 -2.48 -2.91 -7.60
N VAL A 28 -2.62 -3.04 -8.92
CA VAL A 28 -3.84 -2.62 -9.63
C VAL A 28 -4.83 -3.77 -9.60
N ASN A 29 -6.09 -3.48 -9.27
CA ASN A 29 -7.15 -4.48 -9.22
C ASN A 29 -7.20 -5.32 -10.51
N ALA A 30 -7.30 -6.64 -10.36
CA ALA A 30 -7.32 -7.62 -11.45
C ALA A 30 -6.08 -7.66 -12.37
N SER A 31 -4.99 -6.97 -12.05
CA SER A 31 -3.74 -7.05 -12.83
C SER A 31 -2.98 -8.37 -12.67
N GLY A 32 -3.23 -9.10 -11.57
CA GLY A 32 -2.52 -10.33 -11.25
C GLY A 32 -1.06 -10.12 -10.80
N GLN A 33 -0.67 -8.88 -10.49
CA GLN A 33 0.69 -8.53 -10.07
C GLN A 33 0.70 -7.35 -9.09
N PHE A 34 1.80 -7.19 -8.37
CA PHE A 34 2.14 -5.91 -7.73
C PHE A 34 3.04 -5.10 -8.67
N CYS A 35 2.87 -3.79 -8.73
CA CYS A 35 3.57 -2.90 -9.67
C CYS A 35 4.65 -2.02 -9.04
N GLY A 36 4.77 -2.02 -7.71
CA GLY A 36 5.80 -1.24 -7.05
C GLY A 36 5.64 -1.12 -5.54
N MET A 37 6.62 -0.42 -4.95
CA MET A 37 6.69 -0.13 -3.54
C MET A 37 7.13 1.32 -3.35
N ALA A 38 6.48 2.03 -2.42
CA ALA A 38 6.82 3.40 -2.06
C ALA A 38 6.83 3.58 -0.55
N GLN A 39 7.57 4.58 -0.08
CA GLN A 39 7.48 5.05 1.30
C GLN A 39 6.49 6.22 1.36
N MET A 40 5.63 6.25 2.37
CA MET A 40 4.85 7.44 2.72
C MET A 40 5.77 8.46 3.38
N VAL A 41 5.78 9.70 2.89
CA VAL A 41 6.74 10.75 3.31
C VAL A 41 6.06 12.04 3.80
N SER A 42 4.73 12.04 3.93
CA SER A 42 3.98 13.15 4.55
C SER A 42 2.72 12.61 5.24
N PRO A 43 2.15 13.34 6.21
CA PRO A 43 0.80 13.06 6.70
C PRO A 43 -0.26 13.28 5.61
N VAL A 44 -1.49 12.87 5.88
CA VAL A 44 -2.62 13.11 4.98
C VAL A 44 -3.14 14.54 5.14
N ASP A 45 -3.17 15.29 4.04
CA ASP A 45 -3.78 16.61 3.96
C ASP A 45 -5.22 16.50 3.46
N TYR A 46 -6.18 16.47 4.39
CA TYR A 46 -7.61 16.35 4.11
C TYR A 46 -8.25 17.61 3.50
N SER A 47 -7.56 18.75 3.54
CA SER A 47 -8.05 20.00 2.93
C SER A 47 -7.94 19.98 1.41
N LYS A 48 -7.01 19.16 0.88
CA LYS A 48 -6.75 19.06 -0.55
C LYS A 48 -7.62 17.97 -1.18
N LYS A 49 -8.25 18.34 -2.29
CA LYS A 49 -8.88 17.39 -3.20
C LYS A 49 -7.87 17.05 -4.29
N PHE A 50 -7.68 15.78 -4.55
CA PHE A 50 -6.80 15.35 -5.62
C PHE A 50 -7.55 15.43 -6.94
N GLY A 51 -7.45 16.57 -7.63
CA GLY A 51 -8.20 16.84 -8.85
C GLY A 51 -7.82 15.99 -10.07
N ALA A 52 -6.88 15.05 -9.94
CA ALA A 52 -6.38 14.20 -11.02
C ALA A 52 -6.82 12.72 -10.93
N TRP A 53 -7.64 12.32 -9.96
CA TRP A 53 -8.20 10.96 -9.92
C TRP A 53 -9.54 10.89 -10.66
N ALA A 54 -9.82 9.76 -11.31
CA ALA A 54 -11.02 9.54 -12.13
C ALA A 54 -12.38 9.61 -11.39
N GLN A 55 -12.39 9.85 -10.07
CA GLN A 55 -13.61 9.95 -9.26
C GLN A 55 -13.48 11.11 -8.25
N ASP A 56 -14.48 11.99 -8.20
CA ASP A 56 -14.61 13.11 -7.23
C ASP A 56 -14.77 12.68 -5.75
N LYS A 57 -14.60 11.37 -5.46
CA LYS A 57 -14.87 10.77 -4.15
C LYS A 57 -13.65 10.79 -3.21
N TRP A 58 -12.44 11.01 -3.72
CA TRP A 58 -11.22 10.90 -2.92
C TRP A 58 -10.86 12.24 -2.28
N LYS A 59 -11.17 12.38 -0.98
CA LYS A 59 -10.77 13.52 -0.16
C LYS A 59 -9.45 13.23 0.52
N GLY A 60 -8.54 14.19 0.46
CA GLY A 60 -7.22 14.11 1.07
C GLY A 60 -6.18 13.52 0.15
N GLN A 61 -4.94 13.96 0.33
CA GLN A 61 -3.77 13.43 -0.36
C GLN A 61 -2.54 13.40 0.55
N PHE A 62 -1.58 12.55 0.21
CA PHE A 62 -0.28 12.51 0.86
C PHE A 62 0.84 12.26 -0.15
N GLN A 63 2.07 12.57 0.25
CA GLN A 63 3.26 12.37 -0.57
C GLN A 63 3.82 10.97 -0.34
N VAL A 64 4.28 10.38 -1.44
CA VAL A 64 4.98 9.09 -1.45
C VAL A 64 6.27 9.24 -2.25
N GLN A 65 7.30 8.52 -1.83
CA GLN A 65 8.55 8.37 -2.57
C GLN A 65 8.63 6.94 -3.08
N TRP A 66 8.61 6.76 -4.41
CA TRP A 66 8.77 5.45 -5.03
C TRP A 66 10.18 4.91 -4.79
N LEU A 67 10.25 3.68 -4.30
CA LEU A 67 11.51 2.96 -4.08
C LEU A 67 11.71 1.90 -5.16
N PHE A 68 10.63 1.22 -5.55
CA PHE A 68 10.62 0.27 -6.65
C PHE A 68 9.41 0.52 -7.57
N ALA A 69 9.66 0.54 -8.87
CA ALA A 69 8.65 0.52 -9.92
C ALA A 69 8.94 -0.68 -10.82
N LYS A 70 8.42 -1.84 -10.42
CA LYS A 70 8.69 -3.16 -11.04
C LYS A 70 7.48 -4.05 -10.85
N ASP A 71 7.14 -4.79 -11.91
CA ASP A 71 6.07 -5.76 -11.87
C ASP A 71 6.54 -7.09 -11.25
N ILE A 72 5.84 -7.53 -10.20
CA ILE A 72 6.03 -8.81 -9.53
C ILE A 72 4.74 -9.62 -9.65
N PRO A 73 4.73 -10.69 -10.46
CA PRO A 73 3.56 -11.56 -10.62
C PRO A 73 3.09 -12.17 -9.29
N ASN A 74 1.78 -12.24 -9.06
CA ASN A 74 1.20 -12.79 -7.83
C ASN A 74 1.67 -14.21 -7.52
N LYS A 75 2.02 -15.02 -8.53
CA LYS A 75 2.59 -16.36 -8.33
C LYS A 75 3.85 -16.37 -7.45
N GLN A 76 4.62 -15.27 -7.45
CA GLN A 76 5.82 -15.13 -6.63
C GLN A 76 5.52 -14.73 -5.19
N LEU A 77 4.32 -14.20 -4.90
CA LEU A 77 3.97 -13.66 -3.58
C LEU A 77 2.84 -14.43 -2.89
N ARG A 78 2.08 -15.25 -3.61
CA ARG A 78 0.90 -15.98 -3.10
C ARG A 78 1.19 -16.97 -1.97
N HIS A 79 2.46 -17.32 -1.73
CA HIS A 79 2.87 -18.19 -0.63
C HIS A 79 2.96 -17.44 0.71
N ILE A 80 3.03 -16.11 0.68
CA ILE A 80 3.08 -15.26 1.87
C ILE A 80 1.67 -15.17 2.45
N ILE A 81 1.46 -15.77 3.62
CA ILE A 81 0.16 -15.85 4.29
C ILE A 81 0.06 -14.79 5.39
N LEU A 82 -1.07 -14.07 5.43
CA LEU A 82 -1.35 -13.03 6.40
C LEU A 82 -2.19 -13.57 7.58
N PRO A 83 -1.61 -13.76 8.78
CA PRO A 83 -2.36 -14.27 9.94
C PRO A 83 -3.43 -13.28 10.43
N ASN A 84 -3.23 -11.98 10.20
CA ASN A 84 -4.18 -10.92 10.52
C ASN A 84 -5.27 -10.71 9.45
N ASN A 85 -5.37 -11.59 8.45
CA ASN A 85 -6.36 -11.52 7.38
C ASN A 85 -6.90 -12.91 7.04
N GLU A 86 -7.43 -13.62 8.04
CA GLU A 86 -8.05 -14.95 7.88
C GLU A 86 -7.12 -15.99 7.22
N HIS A 87 -5.80 -15.87 7.43
CA HIS A 87 -4.79 -16.70 6.76
C HIS A 87 -4.90 -16.71 5.23
N LYS A 88 -5.40 -15.63 4.63
CA LYS A 88 -5.43 -15.44 3.18
C LYS A 88 -4.04 -15.08 2.66
N PRO A 89 -3.72 -15.43 1.40
CA PRO A 89 -2.52 -14.93 0.74
C PRO A 89 -2.47 -13.41 0.69
N VAL A 90 -1.28 -12.82 0.76
CA VAL A 90 -1.08 -11.37 0.63
C VAL A 90 -1.64 -10.81 -0.69
N THR A 91 -1.66 -11.62 -1.74
CA THR A 91 -2.22 -11.28 -3.06
C THR A 91 -3.74 -11.10 -3.07
N ASN A 92 -4.42 -11.49 -1.99
CA ASN A 92 -5.88 -11.40 -1.83
C ASN A 92 -6.27 -10.27 -0.87
N SER A 93 -5.33 -9.39 -0.55
CA SER A 93 -5.53 -8.26 0.34
C SER A 93 -6.42 -7.19 -0.29
N ARG A 94 -7.21 -6.51 0.54
CA ARG A 94 -7.95 -5.30 0.14
C ARG A 94 -7.09 -4.05 0.32
N ASP A 95 -7.56 -2.93 -0.21
CA ASP A 95 -6.92 -1.63 -0.03
C ASP A 95 -6.63 -1.35 1.45
N THR A 96 -5.42 -0.86 1.74
CA THR A 96 -4.90 -0.59 3.10
C THR A 96 -4.88 -1.77 4.06
N GLN A 97 -4.85 -3.02 3.57
CA GLN A 97 -4.55 -4.17 4.40
C GLN A 97 -3.16 -4.03 5.03
N GLU A 98 -3.10 -4.09 6.35
CA GLU A 98 -1.82 -4.09 7.06
C GLU A 98 -1.14 -5.45 6.90
N ILE A 99 0.16 -5.41 6.60
CA ILE A 99 1.00 -6.60 6.43
C ILE A 99 1.92 -6.67 7.65
N PRO A 100 1.90 -7.75 8.44
CA PRO A 100 2.79 -7.87 9.58
C PRO A 100 4.26 -7.87 9.14
N ASP A 101 5.13 -7.39 10.02
CA ASP A 101 6.55 -7.13 9.75
C ASP A 101 7.32 -8.34 9.14
N PRO A 102 7.13 -9.61 9.59
CA PRO A 102 7.79 -10.75 8.95
C PRO A 102 7.43 -10.91 7.46
N GLN A 103 6.14 -10.82 7.12
CA GLN A 103 5.63 -10.92 5.75
C GLN A 103 6.04 -9.71 4.91
N GLY A 104 6.03 -8.51 5.50
CA GLY A 104 6.48 -7.29 4.83
C GLY A 104 7.95 -7.37 4.43
N ARG A 105 8.81 -7.90 5.31
CA ARG A 105 10.23 -8.15 5.00
C ARG A 105 10.42 -9.18 3.89
N GLU A 106 9.59 -10.22 3.86
CA GLU A 106 9.64 -11.22 2.80
C GLU A 106 9.26 -10.62 1.44
N MET A 107 8.18 -9.82 1.39
CA MET A 107 7.84 -9.06 0.18
C MET A 107 8.96 -8.14 -0.28
N LEU A 108 9.58 -7.40 0.66
CA LEU A 108 10.68 -6.48 0.36
C LEU A 108 11.87 -7.21 -0.29
N ARG A 109 12.21 -8.42 0.17
CA ARG A 109 13.29 -9.23 -0.45
C ARG A 109 12.97 -9.56 -1.90
N THR A 110 11.71 -9.91 -2.20
CA THR A 110 11.29 -10.19 -3.59
C THR A 110 11.40 -8.98 -4.50
N TYR A 111 11.25 -7.76 -3.98
CA TYR A 111 11.49 -6.51 -4.74
C TYR A 111 12.98 -6.20 -4.96
N ALA A 112 13.84 -6.60 -4.03
CA ALA A 112 15.27 -6.32 -4.08
C ALA A 112 16.05 -7.26 -5.03
N HIS A 113 15.43 -8.37 -5.46
CA HIS A 113 15.93 -9.28 -6.50
C HIS A 113 15.32 -8.94 -7.87
#